data_AF-A0A967SYH6-F1
#
_entry.id   AF-A0A967SYH6-F1
#
_cell.length_a   1.000
_cell.length_b   1.000
_cell.length_c   1.000
_cell.angle_alpha   90.00
_cell.angle_beta   90.00
_cell.angle_gamma   90.00
#
_symmetry.space_group_name_H-M   'P 1'
#
loop_
_entity.id
_entity.type
_entity.pdbx_description
1 polymer ?
#
loop_
_entity_poly.entity_id
_entity_poly.type
_entity_poly.pdbx_seq_one_letter_code
_entity_poly.pdbx_strand_id
1 'polypeptide(L)'
;MIEILRRVFVRQLEIVEKDREMRALMELYLFKTGPVPELEQGRLEQIESSNSLIEMLAGVMGQGIEAGLLRSDVDPKDMARAYLAFQNGLIQLWLISPNKFSLKA
;
A
#
# COMPACT_ATOMS: atom_id res chain seq x y z
N MET A 1 4.31 18.02 -0.59
CA MET A 1 3.50 16.94 -1.16
C MET A 1 4.20 15.58 -1.08
N ILE A 2 5.43 15.45 -1.59
CA ILE A 2 6.25 14.23 -1.40
C ILE A 2 6.45 13.88 0.08
N GLU A 3 6.64 14.87 0.95
CA GLU A 3 6.70 14.66 2.39
C GLU A 3 5.41 14.05 2.97
N ILE A 4 4.25 14.30 2.36
CA ILE A 4 2.99 13.68 2.78
C ILE A 4 2.98 12.20 2.38
N LEU A 5 3.40 11.86 1.15
CA LEU A 5 3.54 10.47 0.73
C LEU A 5 4.51 9.70 1.62
N ARG A 6 5.66 10.29 1.93
CA ARG A 6 6.62 9.72 2.89
C ARG A 6 5.98 9.50 4.27
N ARG A 7 5.28 10.50 4.81
CA ARG A 7 4.62 10.38 6.13
C ARG A 7 3.55 9.30 6.14
N VAL A 8 2.71 9.23 5.10
CA VAL A 8 1.68 8.19 4.98
C VAL A 8 2.33 6.80 4.88
N PHE A 9 3.36 6.66 4.06
CA PHE A 9 4.12 5.42 3.92
C PHE A 9 4.66 4.94 5.27
N VAL A 10 5.45 5.79 5.94
CA VAL A 10 6.07 5.46 7.24
C VAL A 10 5.00 5.16 8.28
N ARG A 11 3.94 5.96 8.35
CA ARG A 11 2.87 5.76 9.33
C ARG A 11 2.18 4.41 9.14
N GLN A 12 1.93 3.99 7.91
CA GLN A 12 1.33 2.70 7.63
C GLN A 12 2.25 1.56 8.07
N LEU A 13 3.54 1.64 7.78
CA LEU A 13 4.53 0.66 8.23
C LEU A 13 4.58 0.55 9.77
N GLU A 14 4.55 1.69 10.47
CA GLU A 14 4.52 1.71 11.93
C GLU A 14 3.26 1.06 12.51
N ILE A 15 2.09 1.32 11.91
CA ILE A 15 0.82 0.76 12.36
C ILE A 15 0.85 -0.76 12.22
N VAL A 16 1.30 -1.28 11.07
CA VAL A 16 1.43 -2.73 10.86
C VAL A 16 2.31 -3.39 11.92
N GLU A 17 3.38 -2.71 12.34
CA GLU A 17 4.27 -3.25 13.37
C GLU A 17 3.69 -3.18 14.79
N LYS A 18 3.05 -2.06 15.14
CA LYS A 18 2.65 -1.73 16.53
C LYS A 18 1.24 -2.21 16.87
N ASP A 19 0.33 -2.19 15.90
CA ASP A 19 -1.07 -2.52 16.09
C ASP A 19 -1.31 -4.01 15.82
N ARG A 20 -1.55 -4.76 16.89
CA ARG A 20 -1.75 -6.21 16.81
C ARG A 20 -3.05 -6.59 16.11
N GLU A 21 -4.10 -5.79 16.27
CA GLU A 21 -5.41 -6.07 15.68
C GLU A 21 -5.38 -5.82 14.18
N MET A 22 -4.81 -4.67 13.78
CA MET A 22 -4.60 -4.38 12.36
C MET A 22 -3.73 -5.45 11.70
N ARG A 23 -2.64 -5.87 12.37
CA ARG A 23 -1.78 -6.94 11.86
C ARG A 23 -2.54 -8.26 11.70
N ALA A 24 -3.30 -8.68 12.70
CA ALA A 24 -4.07 -9.93 12.62
C ALA A 24 -5.11 -9.90 11.49
N LEU A 25 -5.76 -8.76 11.28
CA LEU A 25 -6.68 -8.55 10.17
C LEU A 25 -5.96 -8.68 8.81
N MET A 26 -4.79 -8.05 8.66
CA MET A 26 -4.00 -8.15 7.43
C MET A 26 -3.52 -9.58 7.18
N GLU A 27 -3.07 -10.30 8.21
CA GLU A 27 -2.66 -11.70 8.07
C GLU A 27 -3.83 -12.60 7.65
N LEU A 28 -5.01 -12.38 8.25
CA LEU A 28 -6.23 -13.12 7.92
C LEU A 28 -6.56 -12.94 6.44
N TYR A 29 -6.67 -11.69 5.99
CA TYR A 29 -7.05 -11.34 4.63
C TYR A 29 -5.97 -11.70 3.58
N LEU A 30 -4.68 -11.55 3.89
CA LEU A 30 -3.61 -11.80 2.91
C LEU A 30 -3.21 -13.28 2.79
N PHE A 31 -3.27 -14.05 3.89
CA PHE A 31 -2.69 -15.39 3.93
C PHE A 31 -3.66 -16.49 4.32
N LYS A 32 -4.81 -16.16 4.93
CA LYS A 32 -5.70 -17.15 5.54
C LYS A 32 -7.09 -17.21 4.89
N THR A 33 -7.43 -16.26 4.02
CA THR A 33 -8.67 -16.29 3.23
C THR A 33 -8.40 -16.80 1.82
N GLY A 34 -9.21 -17.75 1.36
CA GLY A 34 -9.19 -18.25 -0.01
C GLY A 34 -10.33 -17.68 -0.87
N PRO A 35 -10.33 -17.95 -2.18
CA PRO A 35 -11.41 -17.54 -3.07
C PRO A 35 -12.64 -18.44 -2.83
N VAL A 36 -13.55 -17.99 -1.98
CA VAL A 36 -14.83 -18.66 -1.70
C VAL A 36 -15.99 -17.74 -2.09
N PRO A 37 -17.13 -18.27 -2.57
CA PRO A 37 -18.25 -17.44 -3.04
C PRO A 37 -18.75 -16.42 -2.01
N GLU A 38 -18.70 -16.76 -0.73
CA GLU A 38 -19.14 -15.92 0.38
C GLU A 38 -18.30 -14.64 0.55
N LEU A 39 -17.06 -14.65 0.05
CA LEU A 39 -16.14 -13.51 0.14
C LEU A 39 -16.02 -12.72 -1.18
N GLU A 40 -16.73 -13.13 -2.23
CA GLU A 40 -16.60 -12.54 -3.56
C GLU A 40 -16.95 -11.05 -3.58
N GLN A 41 -18.00 -10.65 -2.86
CA GLN A 41 -18.39 -9.25 -2.76
C GLN A 41 -17.30 -8.38 -2.13
N GLY A 42 -16.72 -8.83 -1.00
CA GLY A 42 -15.62 -8.12 -0.35
C GLY A 42 -14.37 -8.03 -1.23
N ARG A 43 -14.13 -9.04 -2.08
CA ARG A 43 -13.04 -9.01 -3.06
C ARG A 43 -13.28 -7.96 -4.15
N LEU A 44 -14.51 -7.80 -4.63
CA LEU A 44 -14.86 -6.76 -5.59
C LEU A 44 -14.70 -5.36 -4.99
N GLU A 45 -15.21 -5.14 -3.78
CA GLU A 45 -15.07 -3.86 -3.05
C GLU A 45 -13.60 -3.49 -2.83
N GLN A 46 -12.76 -4.48 -2.57
CA GLN A 46 -11.33 -4.28 -2.43
C GLN A 46 -10.65 -3.91 -3.74
N ILE A 47 -11.02 -4.54 -4.86
CA ILE A 47 -10.50 -4.18 -6.19
C ILE A 47 -10.88 -2.73 -6.51
N GLU A 48 -12.13 -2.34 -6.28
CA GLU A 48 -12.61 -0.98 -6.50
C GLU A 48 -11.88 0.05 -5.61
N SER A 49 -11.70 -0.28 -4.32
CA SER A 49 -10.95 0.54 -3.38
C SER A 49 -9.49 0.70 -3.80
N SER A 50 -8.86 -0.38 -4.28
CA SER A 50 -7.47 -0.38 -4.76
C SER A 50 -7.32 0.48 -6.01
N ASN A 51 -8.26 0.41 -6.95
CA ASN A 51 -8.26 1.25 -8.14
C ASN A 51 -8.42 2.73 -7.77
N SER A 52 -9.33 3.05 -6.84
CA SER A 52 -9.53 4.41 -6.36
C SER A 52 -8.28 4.99 -5.68
N LEU A 53 -7.57 4.16 -4.91
CA LEU A 53 -6.30 4.53 -4.30
C LEU A 53 -5.20 4.79 -5.34
N ILE A 54 -5.13 3.98 -6.40
CA ILE A 54 -4.19 4.20 -7.52
C ILE A 54 -4.47 5.54 -8.20
N GLU A 55 -5.73 5.87 -8.50
CA GLU A 55 -6.09 7.14 -9.13
C GLU A 55 -5.73 8.33 -8.23
N MET A 56 -6.04 8.24 -6.94
CA MET A 56 -5.67 9.28 -5.97
C MET A 56 -4.14 9.49 -5.92
N LEU A 57 -3.36 8.40 -5.82
CA LEU A 57 -1.90 8.48 -5.83
C LEU A 57 -1.36 9.01 -7.16
N ALA A 58 -1.93 8.61 -8.30
CA ALA A 58 -1.52 9.11 -9.61
C ALA A 58 -1.73 10.63 -9.72
N GLY A 59 -2.82 11.16 -9.16
CA GLY A 59 -3.04 12.60 -9.07
C GLY A 59 -1.96 13.32 -8.22
N VAL A 60 -1.50 12.69 -7.14
CA VAL A 60 -0.38 13.22 -6.33
C VAL A 60 0.95 13.14 -7.10
N MET A 61 1.20 12.04 -7.83
CA MET A 61 2.40 11.91 -8.67
C MET A 61 2.42 12.96 -9.78
N GLY A 62 1.28 13.21 -10.44
CA GLY A 62 1.14 14.27 -11.46
C GLY A 62 1.51 15.65 -10.91
N GLN A 63 0.98 16.02 -9.73
CA GLN A 63 1.35 17.28 -9.06
C GLN A 63 2.86 17.34 -8.73
N GLY A 64 3.47 16.21 -8.38
CA GLY A 64 4.91 16.12 -8.17
C GLY A 64 5.73 16.33 -9.44
N ILE A 65 5.25 15.84 -10.59
CA ILE A 65 5.88 16.06 -11.90
C ILE A 65 5.78 17.55 -12.29
N GLU A 66 4.59 18.15 -12.16
CA GLU A 66 4.37 19.57 -12.48
C GLU A 66 5.26 20.50 -11.64
N ALA A 67 5.47 20.13 -10.37
CA ALA A 67 6.36 20.85 -9.47
C ALA A 67 7.87 20.59 -9.71
N GLY A 68 8.23 19.75 -10.68
CA GLY A 68 9.62 19.37 -10.97
C GLY A 68 10.28 18.50 -9.91
N LEU A 69 9.49 17.87 -9.03
CA LEU A 69 9.96 17.04 -7.92
C LEU A 69 10.06 15.55 -8.27
N LEU A 70 9.31 15.11 -9.29
CA LEU A 70 9.32 13.73 -9.79
C LEU A 70 9.72 13.72 -11.26
N ARG A 71 10.31 12.60 -11.69
CA ARG A 71 10.67 12.34 -13.09
C ARG A 71 9.41 12.39 -13.98
N SER A 72 9.50 13.03 -15.14
CA SER A 72 8.35 13.21 -16.05
C SER A 72 8.24 12.12 -17.13
N ASP A 73 9.20 11.20 -17.20
CA ASP A 73 9.30 10.16 -18.22
C ASP A 73 8.60 8.84 -17.85
N VAL A 74 7.89 8.80 -16.72
CA VAL A 74 7.09 7.66 -16.28
C VAL A 74 5.64 8.11 -16.09
N ASP A 75 4.70 7.27 -16.51
CA ASP A 75 3.28 7.53 -16.32
C ASP A 75 2.93 7.63 -14.82
N PRO A 76 2.16 8.64 -14.37
CA PRO A 76 1.78 8.80 -12.96
C PRO A 76 1.06 7.59 -12.35
N LYS A 77 0.24 6.87 -13.13
CA LYS A 77 -0.46 5.66 -12.63
C LYS A 77 0.51 4.51 -12.46
N ASP A 78 1.50 4.39 -13.34
CA ASP A 78 2.55 3.37 -13.19
C ASP A 78 3.45 3.65 -11.99
N MET A 79 3.77 4.93 -11.71
CA MET A 79 4.45 5.31 -10.47
C MET A 79 3.60 4.96 -9.23
N ALA A 80 2.29 5.25 -9.26
CA ALA A 80 1.37 4.93 -8.17
C ALA A 80 1.29 3.41 -7.91
N ARG A 81 1.20 2.60 -8.97
CA ARG A 81 1.23 1.13 -8.88
C ARG A 81 2.55 0.64 -8.29
N ALA A 82 3.68 1.16 -8.77
CA ALA A 82 5.00 0.79 -8.26
C ALA A 82 5.15 1.13 -6.77
N TYR A 83 4.68 2.30 -6.35
CA TYR A 83 4.67 2.72 -4.96
C TYR A 83 3.84 1.77 -4.08
N LEU A 84 2.60 1.45 -4.49
CA LEU A 84 1.75 0.52 -3.74
C LEU A 84 2.32 -0.90 -3.71
N ALA A 85 2.85 -1.39 -4.84
CA ALA A 85 3.47 -2.70 -4.91
C ALA A 85 4.67 -2.81 -3.98
N PHE A 86 5.52 -1.77 -3.94
CA PHE A 86 6.65 -1.71 -3.02
C PHE A 86 6.19 -1.73 -1.56
N GLN A 87 5.21 -0.89 -1.21
CA GLN A 87 4.65 -0.85 0.13
C GLN A 87 4.06 -2.19 0.57
N ASN A 88 3.19 -2.77 -0.25
CA ASN A 88 2.54 -4.04 0.02
C ASN A 88 3.55 -5.18 0.11
N GLY A 89 4.54 -5.21 -0.79
CA GLY A 89 5.61 -6.21 -0.76
C GLY A 89 6.44 -6.14 0.51
N LEU A 90 6.82 -4.93 0.96
CA LEU A 90 7.57 -4.74 2.20
C LEU A 90 6.77 -5.21 3.43
N ILE A 91 5.49 -4.84 3.49
CA ILE A 91 4.57 -5.30 4.55
C ILE A 91 4.43 -6.82 4.52
N GLN A 92 4.22 -7.41 3.33
CA GLN A 92 4.04 -8.85 3.18
C GLN A 92 5.29 -9.63 3.62
N LEU A 93 6.48 -9.19 3.22
CA LEU A 93 7.75 -9.78 3.65
C LEU A 93 7.90 -9.74 5.17
N TRP A 94 7.49 -8.63 5.78
CA TRP A 94 7.53 -8.49 7.22
C TRP A 94 6.50 -9.37 7.93
N LEU A 95 5.25 -9.44 7.45
CA LEU A 95 4.21 -10.30 8.05
C LEU A 95 4.57 -11.79 7.99
N ILE A 96 5.28 -12.23 6.95
CA ILE A 96 5.79 -13.61 6.85
C ILE A 96 6.84 -13.89 7.95
N SER A 97 7.58 -12.88 8.41
CA SER A 97 8.69 -13.04 9.35
C SER A 97 8.94 -11.77 10.20
N PRO A 98 8.01 -11.41 11.11
CA PRO A 98 7.95 -10.09 11.74
C PRO A 98 9.11 -9.77 12.70
N ASN A 99 9.97 -10.77 12.99
CA ASN A 99 11.14 -10.64 13.86
C ASN A 99 12.47 -10.60 13.09
N LYS A 100 12.46 -10.60 11.75
CA LYS A 100 13.68 -10.60 10.94
C LYS A 100 14.23 -9.20 10.67
N PHE A 101 13.36 -8.19 10.68
CA PHE A 101 13.72 -6.78 10.56
C PHE A 101 12.58 -5.91 11.13
N SER A 102 12.87 -4.63 11.32
CA SER A 102 11.91 -3.62 11.77
C SER A 102 11.31 -2.89 10.57
N LEU A 103 9.99 -2.62 10.61
CA LEU A 103 9.32 -1.74 9.64
C LEU A 103 9.46 -0.26 10.02
N LYS A 104 9.82 0.05 11.27
CA LYS A 104 10.21 1.41 11.66
C LYS A 104 11.44 1.85 10.87
N ALA A 105 11.30 2.97 10.19
CA ALA A 105 12.39 3.75 9.59
C ALA A 105 13.02 4.68 10.63
#